data_AF-A0A512J5P0-F1
#
_entry.id   AF-A0A512J5P0-F1
#
_cell.length_a   1.000
_cell.length_b   1.000
_cell.length_c   1.000
_cell.angle_alpha   90.00
_cell.angle_beta   90.00
_cell.angle_gamma   90.00
#
_symmetry.space_group_name_H-M   'P 1'
#
loop_
_entity.id
_entity.type
_entity.pdbx_description
1 polymer ?
#
loop_
_entity_poly.entity_id
_entity_poly.type
_entity_poly.pdbx_seq_one_letter_code
_entity_poly.pdbx_strand_id
1 'polypeptide(L)'
;MLPRRSVKFDRIRKGPQNPAGPSIARTTHARADAMSIRTAPDDLPHASSPLGDARIILRNQPGAYGCRAVIINRHRALIETSLPGLLPEWFSLAVAPDFRPRPCAVTWRGKRLVKVALFE
;
A
#
# COMPACT_ATOMS: atom_id res chain seq x y z
N MET A 1 19.74 -44.38 14.79
CA MET A 1 20.76 -44.71 13.78
C MET A 1 20.10 -44.76 12.41
N LEU A 2 20.54 -43.91 11.48
CA LEU A 2 20.12 -43.91 10.07
C LEU A 2 21.02 -44.86 9.26
N PRO A 3 20.56 -45.30 8.08
CA PRO A 3 21.40 -45.20 6.91
C PRO A 3 20.73 -44.43 5.76
N ARG A 4 21.52 -43.53 5.20
CA ARG A 4 21.27 -42.73 3.99
C ARG A 4 21.45 -43.60 2.74
N ARG A 5 20.63 -43.39 1.71
CA ARG A 5 21.02 -43.72 0.32
C ARG A 5 20.63 -42.61 -0.65
N SER A 6 21.68 -42.08 -1.28
CA SER A 6 21.67 -41.18 -2.43
C SER A 6 21.11 -41.85 -3.69
N VAL A 7 20.47 -41.06 -4.55
CA VAL A 7 20.39 -41.34 -5.99
C VAL A 7 20.69 -40.06 -6.76
N LYS A 8 21.42 -40.26 -7.86
CA LYS A 8 22.25 -39.34 -8.64
C LYS A 8 21.47 -38.30 -9.44
N PHE A 9 22.04 -37.10 -9.51
CA PHE A 9 21.88 -36.16 -10.61
C PHE A 9 22.61 -36.69 -11.84
N ASP A 10 21.93 -36.72 -12.98
CA ASP A 10 22.58 -36.86 -14.28
C ASP A 10 22.28 -35.64 -15.16
N ARG A 11 23.30 -35.22 -15.89
CA ARG A 11 23.49 -33.91 -16.50
C ARG A 11 23.95 -34.14 -17.92
N ILE A 12 23.19 -33.77 -18.97
CA ILE A 12 23.81 -33.57 -20.30
C ILE A 12 23.18 -32.38 -21.04
N ARG A 13 24.07 -31.47 -21.47
CA ARG A 13 23.88 -30.31 -22.36
C ARG A 13 23.79 -30.74 -23.83
N LYS A 14 23.13 -29.94 -24.68
CA LYS A 14 23.63 -29.48 -26.00
C LYS A 14 22.62 -28.50 -26.64
N GLY A 15 23.06 -27.27 -26.95
CA GLY A 15 22.47 -26.46 -28.05
C GLY A 15 23.17 -26.83 -29.37
N PRO A 16 23.25 -25.95 -30.40
CA PRO A 16 22.40 -24.82 -30.81
C PRO A 16 21.93 -24.98 -32.29
N GLN A 17 20.93 -24.22 -32.79
CA GLN A 17 20.87 -23.83 -34.23
C GLN A 17 19.71 -22.87 -34.56
N ASN A 18 20.07 -21.65 -34.97
CA ASN A 18 19.31 -20.82 -35.92
C ASN A 18 19.74 -21.26 -37.34
N PRO A 19 18.87 -21.19 -38.37
CA PRO A 19 19.11 -20.17 -39.40
C PRO A 19 17.87 -19.63 -40.17
N ALA A 20 18.03 -18.40 -40.69
CA ALA A 20 17.51 -17.78 -41.94
C ALA A 20 16.05 -18.05 -42.37
N GLY A 21 15.18 -17.04 -42.54
CA GLY A 21 15.22 -16.04 -43.62
C GLY A 21 13.79 -15.60 -44.01
N PRO A 22 13.62 -14.62 -44.92
CA PRO A 22 12.53 -13.63 -44.88
C PRO A 22 11.33 -13.98 -45.79
N SER A 23 10.14 -13.45 -45.47
CA SER A 23 9.06 -13.35 -46.46
C SER A 23 8.28 -12.04 -46.32
N ILE A 24 8.41 -11.21 -47.35
CA ILE A 24 7.68 -9.99 -47.62
C ILE A 24 6.34 -10.39 -48.25
N ALA A 25 5.20 -9.88 -47.75
CA ALA A 25 4.12 -9.36 -48.60
C ALA A 25 2.91 -8.80 -47.82
N ARG A 26 2.60 -7.54 -48.17
CA ARG A 26 1.26 -6.96 -48.44
C ARG A 26 0.24 -6.77 -47.29
N THR A 27 0.20 -5.51 -46.86
CA THR A 27 -0.93 -4.57 -46.98
C THR A 27 -2.35 -5.13 -47.07
N THR A 28 -3.20 -4.75 -46.11
CA THR A 28 -4.58 -4.27 -46.36
C THR A 28 -5.04 -3.38 -45.22
N HIS A 29 -5.66 -2.25 -45.58
CA HIS A 29 -6.27 -1.27 -44.69
C HIS A 29 -7.46 -1.88 -43.92
N ALA A 30 -7.56 -1.60 -42.63
CA ALA A 30 -8.83 -1.56 -41.92
C ALA A 30 -8.83 -0.35 -40.97
N ARG A 31 -9.74 0.58 -41.23
CA ARG A 31 -9.98 1.79 -40.46
C ARG A 31 -11.19 1.51 -39.55
N ALA A 32 -11.07 1.92 -38.29
CA ALA A 32 -12.12 2.09 -37.27
C ALA A 32 -12.91 0.82 -36.87
N ASP A 33 -12.76 0.38 -35.61
CA ASP A 33 -13.83 0.54 -34.62
C ASP A 33 -13.34 0.21 -33.20
N ALA A 34 -13.96 0.89 -32.22
CA ALA A 34 -14.00 0.60 -30.79
C ALA A 34 -12.78 -0.02 -30.08
N MET A 35 -12.01 0.81 -29.36
CA MET A 35 -11.39 0.38 -28.11
C MET A 35 -11.61 1.44 -27.02
N SER A 36 -12.86 1.54 -26.59
CA SER A 36 -13.15 1.89 -25.21
C SER A 36 -12.80 0.67 -24.38
N ILE A 37 -11.92 0.83 -23.38
CA ILE A 37 -11.94 0.20 -22.05
C ILE A 37 -10.52 0.23 -21.43
N ARG A 38 -10.47 0.86 -20.25
CA ARG A 38 -9.49 0.72 -19.16
C ARG A 38 -8.13 1.37 -19.34
N THR A 39 -8.09 2.67 -19.03
CA THR A 39 -7.05 3.18 -18.14
C THR A 39 -7.72 3.39 -16.79
N ALA A 40 -7.41 2.51 -15.84
CA ALA A 40 -7.73 2.75 -14.44
C ALA A 40 -7.17 4.13 -14.05
N PRO A 41 -7.85 4.90 -13.18
CA PRO A 41 -7.19 6.04 -12.58
C PRO A 41 -6.07 5.45 -11.73
N ASP A 42 -4.85 5.56 -12.23
CA ASP A 42 -3.66 5.57 -11.39
C ASP A 42 -3.70 6.88 -10.59
N ASP A 43 -4.72 7.00 -9.72
CA ASP A 43 -4.75 7.91 -8.59
C ASP A 43 -3.80 7.31 -7.54
N LEU A 44 -2.52 7.22 -7.92
CA LEU A 44 -1.47 7.45 -6.96
C LEU A 44 -1.69 8.88 -6.48
N PRO A 45 -1.98 9.14 -5.20
CA PRO A 45 -1.90 10.50 -4.69
C PRO A 45 -0.44 10.94 -4.75
N HIS A 46 -0.02 11.48 -5.91
CA HIS A 46 1.08 12.41 -6.04
C HIS A 46 0.61 13.76 -5.49
N ALA A 47 0.38 13.77 -4.20
CA ALA A 47 0.38 14.96 -3.39
C ALA A 47 0.90 14.48 -2.05
N SER A 48 2.08 14.97 -1.67
CA SER A 48 2.40 15.18 -0.27
C SER A 48 1.33 16.10 0.31
N SER A 49 0.12 15.58 0.52
CA SER A 49 -0.89 16.24 1.32
C SER A 49 -0.19 16.51 2.65
N PRO A 50 0.02 17.79 2.99
CA PRO A 50 0.77 18.11 4.19
C PRO A 50 0.01 17.44 5.33
N LEU A 51 0.69 16.58 6.09
CA LEU A 51 0.05 16.00 7.26
C LEU A 51 -0.49 17.17 8.10
N GLY A 52 -1.79 17.17 8.36
CA GLY A 52 -2.45 18.18 9.15
C GLY A 52 -2.13 17.98 10.63
N ASP A 53 -2.27 19.04 11.41
CA ASP A 53 -2.18 18.92 12.87
C ASP A 53 -3.28 18.01 13.38
N ALA A 54 -2.92 17.12 14.29
CA ALA A 54 -3.83 16.15 14.88
C ALA A 54 -3.50 15.90 16.35
N ARG A 55 -4.48 15.34 17.05
CA ARG A 55 -4.41 15.02 18.47
C ARG A 55 -4.91 13.61 18.71
N ILE A 56 -4.09 12.80 19.36
CA ILE A 56 -4.45 11.48 19.88
C ILE A 56 -5.03 11.68 21.29
N ILE A 57 -6.25 11.22 21.50
CA ILE A 57 -6.96 11.29 22.78
C ILE A 57 -7.12 9.85 23.28
N LEU A 58 -6.59 9.56 24.47
CA LEU A 58 -6.68 8.25 25.11
C LEU A 58 -7.78 8.28 26.17
N ARG A 59 -8.70 7.30 26.14
CA ARG A 59 -9.86 7.28 27.06
C ARG A 59 -9.47 7.23 28.55
N ASN A 60 -8.36 6.56 28.85
CA ASN A 60 -7.96 6.27 30.24
C ASN A 60 -6.79 7.13 30.71
N GLN A 61 -6.39 8.16 29.95
CA GLN A 61 -5.32 9.07 30.39
C GLN A 61 -5.75 10.54 30.26
N PRO A 62 -5.45 11.36 31.28
CA PRO A 62 -5.64 12.80 31.16
C PRO A 62 -4.64 13.36 30.15
N GLY A 63 -5.15 13.93 29.06
CA GLY A 63 -4.35 14.64 28.06
C GLY A 63 -4.59 14.17 26.62
N ALA A 64 -4.00 14.92 25.69
CA ALA A 64 -3.97 14.56 24.29
C ALA A 64 -2.55 14.77 23.74
N TYR A 65 -2.10 13.85 22.90
CA TYR A 65 -0.76 13.89 22.32
C TYR A 65 -0.84 14.54 20.93
N GLY A 66 -0.03 15.57 20.72
CA GLY A 66 0.13 16.17 19.40
C GLY A 66 0.73 15.16 18.42
N CYS A 67 0.17 15.12 17.22
CA CYS A 67 0.68 14.31 16.13
C CYS A 67 0.37 15.01 14.80
N ARG A 68 0.82 14.40 13.71
CA ARG A 68 0.50 14.85 12.36
C ARG A 68 -0.30 13.74 11.68
N ALA A 69 -1.37 14.06 11.00
CA ALA A 69 -2.22 13.05 10.36
C ALA A 69 -2.68 13.48 8.97
N VAL A 70 -2.85 12.50 8.09
CA VAL A 70 -3.51 12.68 6.80
C VAL A 70 -4.68 11.72 6.70
N ILE A 71 -5.85 12.25 6.33
CA ILE A 71 -7.03 11.44 6.03
C ILE A 71 -6.82 10.85 4.64
N ILE A 72 -6.69 9.53 4.55
CA ILE A 72 -6.58 8.83 3.26
C ILE A 72 -7.97 8.73 2.62
N ASN A 73 -8.99 8.44 3.43
CA ASN A 73 -10.40 8.43 3.04
C ASN A 73 -11.30 8.57 4.27
N ARG A 74 -12.63 8.58 4.08
CA ARG A 74 -13.62 8.76 5.16
C ARG A 74 -13.42 7.82 6.36
N HIS A 75 -12.86 6.63 6.15
CA HIS A 75 -12.70 5.59 7.16
C HIS A 75 -11.25 5.27 7.50
N ARG A 76 -10.26 6.00 6.95
CA ARG A 76 -8.84 5.67 7.14
C ARG A 76 -7.97 6.91 7.23
N ALA A 77 -7.04 6.87 8.17
CA ALA A 77 -6.00 7.89 8.30
C ALA A 77 -4.62 7.26 8.52
N LEU A 78 -3.60 8.02 8.14
CA LEU A 78 -2.22 7.77 8.49
C LEU A 78 -1.78 8.82 9.51
N ILE A 79 -1.19 8.36 10.60
CA ILE A 79 -0.74 9.20 11.71
C ILE A 79 0.78 9.07 11.80
N GLU A 80 1.47 10.20 11.81
CA GLU A 80 2.86 10.30 12.21
C GLU A 80 2.94 10.67 13.69
N THR A 81 3.62 9.84 14.47
CA THR A 81 3.70 9.97 15.93
C THR A 81 5.04 9.44 16.44
N SER A 82 5.54 10.03 17.52
CA SER A 82 6.71 9.55 18.25
C SER A 82 6.41 8.36 19.16
N LEU A 83 5.13 7.98 19.34
CA LEU A 83 4.68 6.95 20.30
C LEU A 83 3.97 5.75 19.65
N PRO A 84 4.41 5.22 18.48
CA PRO A 84 3.66 4.18 17.76
C PRO A 84 3.58 2.84 18.51
N GLY A 85 4.55 2.55 19.38
CA GLY A 85 4.54 1.36 20.24
C GLY A 85 3.66 1.49 21.49
N LEU A 86 3.35 2.71 21.91
CA LEU A 86 2.61 3.00 23.15
C LEU A 86 1.14 3.35 22.91
N LEU A 87 0.78 3.63 21.66
CA LEU A 87 -0.62 3.80 21.26
C LEU A 87 -1.41 2.53 21.58
N PRO A 88 -2.58 2.63 22.24
CA PRO A 88 -3.48 1.48 22.39
C PRO A 88 -4.08 1.11 21.03
N GLU A 89 -4.70 -0.06 20.96
CA GLU A 89 -5.39 -0.51 19.75
C GLU A 89 -6.59 0.39 19.40
N TRP A 90 -7.29 0.91 20.42
CA TRP A 90 -8.46 1.78 20.29
C TRP A 90 -8.22 3.12 20.98
N PHE A 91 -8.46 4.22 20.27
CA PHE A 91 -8.35 5.58 20.79
C PHE A 91 -9.25 6.54 20.01
N SER A 92 -9.15 7.84 20.28
CA SER A 92 -9.83 8.86 19.48
C SER A 92 -8.82 9.78 18.81
N LEU A 93 -9.02 10.04 17.52
CA LEU A 93 -8.21 10.95 16.73
C LEU A 93 -9.01 12.21 16.41
N ALA A 94 -8.46 13.37 16.73
CA ALA A 94 -8.98 14.67 16.32
C ALA A 94 -8.01 15.27 15.30
N VAL A 95 -8.48 15.65 14.11
CA VAL A 95 -7.65 16.20 13.03
C VAL A 95 -8.12 17.62 12.72
N ALA A 96 -7.19 18.52 12.39
CA ALA A 96 -7.51 19.85 11.90
C ALA A 96 -8.39 19.79 10.63
N PRO A 97 -9.26 20.80 10.39
CA PRO A 97 -9.40 22.04 11.17
C PRO A 97 -10.41 21.95 12.32
N ASP A 98 -11.32 20.97 12.32
CA ASP A 98 -12.43 20.89 13.28
C ASP A 98 -12.03 20.26 14.61
N PHE A 99 -10.94 19.48 14.63
CA PHE A 99 -10.44 18.76 15.81
C PHE A 99 -11.55 17.96 16.54
N ARG A 100 -12.58 17.50 15.82
CA ARG A 100 -13.62 16.66 16.40
C ARG A 100 -13.04 15.28 16.69
N PRO A 101 -13.10 14.77 17.93
CA PRO A 101 -12.62 13.43 18.25
C PRO A 101 -13.43 12.37 17.51
N ARG A 102 -12.75 11.53 16.75
CA ARG A 102 -13.34 10.38 16.04
C ARG A 102 -12.78 9.10 16.63
N PRO A 103 -13.60 8.13 17.05
CA PRO A 103 -13.10 6.83 17.47
C PRO A 103 -12.32 6.18 16.33
N CYS A 104 -11.20 5.54 16.67
CA CYS A 104 -10.37 4.88 15.69
C CYS A 104 -9.64 3.65 16.24
N ALA A 105 -9.34 2.71 15.35
CA ALA A 105 -8.63 1.48 15.65
C ALA A 105 -7.33 1.39 14.84
N VAL A 106 -6.26 0.95 15.48
CA VAL A 106 -4.99 0.69 14.80
C VAL A 106 -5.14 -0.53 13.88
N THR A 107 -4.86 -0.34 12.59
CA THR A 107 -4.88 -1.41 11.58
C THR A 107 -3.49 -1.85 11.15
N TRP A 108 -2.49 -0.99 11.37
CA TRP A 108 -1.09 -1.31 11.11
C TRP A 108 -0.17 -0.37 11.89
N ARG A 109 0.99 -0.89 12.32
CA ARG A 109 2.02 -0.14 13.05
C ARG A 109 3.36 -0.23 12.32
N GLY A 110 3.90 0.93 12.00
CA GLY A 110 5.29 1.11 11.59
C GLY A 110 6.14 1.72 12.70
N LYS A 111 7.38 2.09 12.36
CA LYS A 111 8.33 2.70 13.32
C LYS A 111 7.97 4.12 13.77
N ARG A 112 7.30 4.89 12.91
CA ARG A 112 6.86 6.29 13.15
C ARG A 112 5.47 6.59 12.61
N LEU A 113 4.95 5.70 11.77
CA LEU A 113 3.66 5.83 11.11
C LEU A 113 2.71 4.77 11.64
N VAL A 114 1.46 5.15 11.86
CA VAL A 114 0.38 4.26 12.29
C VAL A 114 -0.79 4.46 11.34
N LYS A 115 -1.30 3.35 10.81
CA LYS A 115 -2.52 3.38 10.00
C LYS A 115 -3.71 3.06 10.90
N VAL A 116 -4.74 3.89 10.82
CA VAL A 116 -5.95 3.70 11.63
C VAL A 116 -7.19 3.62 10.75
N ALA A 117 -8.15 2.82 11.21
CA ALA A 117 -9.54 2.89 10.77
C ALA A 117 -10.29 3.93 11.61
N LEU A 118 -11.07 4.79 10.98
CA LEU A 118 -11.90 5.82 11.62
C LEU A 118 -13.36 5.37 11.62
N PHE A 119 -14.04 5.61 12.74
CA PHE A 119 -15.47 5.35 12.93
C PHE A 119 -16.21 6.69 13.11
N GLU A 120 -17.49 6.71 12.72
CA GLU A 120 -18.40 7.86 12.87
C GLU A 120 -19.20 7.78 14.18
#